data_AF-A0AAD6ZKI4-F1
#
_entry.id   AF-A0AAD6ZKI4-F1
#
_cell.length_a   1.000
_cell.length_b   1.000
_cell.length_c   1.000
_cell.angle_alpha   90.00
_cell.angle_beta   90.00
_cell.angle_gamma   90.00
#
_symmetry.space_group_name_H-M   'P 1'
#
loop_
_entity.id
_entity.type
_entity.pdbx_description
1 polymer ?
#
loop_
_entity_poly.entity_id
_entity_poly.type
_entity_poly.pdbx_seq_one_letter_code
_entity_poly.pdbx_strand_id
1 'polypeptide(L)'
;MSSSGVTESGLAAEPVRDKREKEIHVPTPAWRPKKRPDVSPGGLQTLLSHLDEKKVPKAVKPLVESDPAWRSFDSVAGIFSSGFLLDPTTRTQFISAWPGVFKWCCYFYAQRVPRENNSATVQNTIETICAIIIGLYIDTEVRATVRATTGIIELCTHLCLHPASPIGGFIPLSTLLSSTWEDIDAVCAVAGKPETFAKMLLDRLRTTVNQSPLRVDYAFTLTRILTTVIALPGHSLAFAVLADNATWIVARMLFLASLSIGSSVGEQRETYSKCIRIGITFLRGAMVEYDSPRLVCQAIDAGLLRTICALSRILDGDLEESKPVLMHILREILPQSMMYRSVIKVMQGEHKEMDGEVIDKEIMKSYLREEWMAWVLLLHLRGTIAKFPKEVKGRGSVSCDCVTCTKRGKKTELLRCAGCLYVYYCSKTCQKEAWPIHRKMCKLKQSSPTTGGSMMFSDQDAQFLREVIGTDAQIHHSHLQKLAKRKFPNEPVENLIICIDYTNPIYPAGTCSLKNIKTYVFPPVSDRAMDPANVQAQNDEMIKMVRRNPREYTFIEATFVYGQQRLTRNLMTRPNMWISPAAKMASALDWQKNKCENQDEPSVGLLEFLLAVTTSADL
;
A
#
# COMPACT_ATOMS: atom_id res chain seq x y z
N MET A 1 29.56 0.21 -80.71
CA MET A 1 29.24 1.64 -80.69
C MET A 1 29.15 2.05 -79.22
N SER A 2 30.29 2.36 -78.61
CA SER A 2 30.79 3.75 -78.42
C SER A 2 29.95 4.50 -77.38
N SER A 3 30.43 4.52 -76.13
CA SER A 3 31.17 5.64 -75.49
C SER A 3 30.20 6.60 -74.80
N SER A 4 30.26 6.83 -73.49
CA SER A 4 31.32 7.51 -72.74
C SER A 4 30.76 7.70 -71.32
N GLY A 5 31.48 7.85 -70.22
CA GLY A 5 32.88 8.07 -69.93
C GLY A 5 32.92 8.49 -68.45
N VAL A 6 33.77 7.83 -67.67
CA VAL A 6 34.06 8.15 -66.27
C VAL A 6 34.95 9.38 -66.21
N THR A 7 34.72 10.30 -65.28
CA THR A 7 35.79 11.03 -64.58
C THR A 7 35.39 11.39 -63.16
N GLU A 8 36.23 10.98 -62.21
CA GLU A 8 36.31 11.48 -60.84
C GLU A 8 36.73 12.96 -60.82
N SER A 9 36.20 13.72 -59.86
CA SER A 9 37.00 14.71 -59.13
C SER A 9 36.33 14.99 -57.78
N GLY A 10 37.08 14.81 -56.71
CA GLY A 10 36.62 15.03 -55.35
C GLY A 10 36.43 16.52 -55.04
N LEU A 11 35.61 16.79 -54.03
CA LEU A 11 35.71 17.96 -53.17
C LEU A 11 34.93 17.67 -51.88
N ALA A 12 35.54 18.09 -50.78
CA ALA A 12 35.21 17.77 -49.40
C ALA A 12 33.75 18.09 -49.03
N ALA A 13 33.13 17.17 -48.29
CA ALA A 13 31.87 17.43 -47.59
C ALA A 13 32.15 18.31 -46.37
N GLU A 14 31.85 19.60 -46.48
CA GLU A 14 31.57 20.45 -45.32
C GLU A 14 30.22 20.04 -44.70
N PRO A 15 30.10 19.99 -43.37
CA PRO A 15 28.86 19.62 -42.72
C PRO A 15 27.84 20.76 -42.82
N VAL A 16 26.67 20.44 -43.39
CA VAL A 16 25.48 21.28 -43.35
C VAL A 16 25.13 21.52 -41.89
N ARG A 17 25.38 22.77 -41.44
CA ARG A 17 24.91 23.29 -40.15
C ARG A 17 23.39 23.28 -40.13
N ASP A 18 22.81 22.27 -39.52
CA ASP A 18 21.39 22.26 -39.21
C ASP A 18 21.14 23.24 -38.05
N LYS A 19 20.62 24.41 -38.42
CA LYS A 19 20.12 25.42 -37.49
C LYS A 19 18.71 25.02 -37.08
N ARG A 20 18.58 24.45 -35.88
CA ARG A 20 17.60 24.80 -34.81
C ARG A 20 17.33 23.59 -33.90
N GLU A 21 18.33 23.16 -33.15
CA GLU A 21 18.08 22.61 -31.82
C GLU A 21 17.62 23.76 -30.92
N LYS A 22 16.31 23.90 -30.71
CA LYS A 22 15.82 24.66 -29.57
C LYS A 22 16.07 23.80 -28.35
N GLU A 23 17.17 24.05 -27.65
CA GLU A 23 17.37 23.60 -26.28
C GLU A 23 16.09 23.90 -25.48
N ILE A 24 15.37 22.85 -25.10
CA ILE A 24 14.29 22.96 -24.12
C ILE A 24 15.00 23.17 -22.79
N HIS A 25 15.20 24.45 -22.45
CA HIS A 25 15.71 24.85 -21.16
C HIS A 25 14.65 24.49 -20.11
N VAL A 26 14.79 23.31 -19.51
CA VAL A 26 14.03 22.93 -18.31
C VAL A 26 14.43 23.92 -17.23
N PRO A 27 13.51 24.73 -16.68
CA PRO A 27 13.85 25.62 -15.59
C PRO A 27 14.34 24.76 -14.43
N THR A 28 15.63 24.89 -14.10
CA THR A 28 16.10 24.56 -12.76
C THR A 28 15.18 25.29 -11.78
N PRO A 29 14.85 24.72 -10.61
CA PRO A 29 14.11 25.47 -9.60
C PRO A 29 14.81 26.81 -9.43
N ALA A 30 14.10 27.91 -9.70
CA ALA A 30 14.62 29.28 -9.63
C ALA A 30 15.13 29.68 -8.21
N TRP A 31 15.22 28.71 -7.31
CA TRP A 31 15.36 28.79 -5.87
C TRP A 31 16.78 28.52 -5.35
N ARG A 32 17.73 28.14 -6.23
CA ARG A 32 19.15 28.18 -5.87
C ARG A 32 19.82 29.35 -6.60
N PRO A 33 20.20 30.43 -5.90
CA PRO A 33 21.01 31.46 -6.54
C PRO A 33 22.32 30.82 -7.04
N LYS A 34 22.60 30.95 -8.34
CA LYS A 34 23.80 30.39 -9.03
C LYS A 34 25.12 30.93 -8.47
N LYS A 35 25.07 32.02 -7.71
CA LYS A 35 26.14 32.52 -6.82
C LYS A 35 25.49 33.00 -5.53
N ARG A 36 25.92 32.46 -4.39
CA ARG A 36 25.55 33.02 -3.08
C ARG A 36 26.29 34.37 -2.97
N PRO A 37 25.60 35.50 -2.76
CA PRO A 37 26.28 36.75 -2.44
C PRO A 37 27.12 36.54 -1.16
N ASP A 38 28.38 36.96 -1.20
CA ASP A 38 29.30 36.88 -0.08
C ASP A 38 28.92 38.01 0.90
N VAL A 39 27.95 37.73 1.77
CA VAL A 39 27.48 38.71 2.75
C VAL A 39 28.38 38.60 3.97
N SER A 40 28.99 39.71 4.38
CA SER A 40 29.86 39.74 5.56
C SER A 40 29.08 39.44 6.85
N PRO A 41 29.74 38.96 7.93
CA PRO A 41 29.09 38.76 9.23
C PRO A 41 28.33 39.99 9.76
N GLY A 42 28.79 41.21 9.45
CA GLY A 42 28.08 42.46 9.77
C GLY A 42 26.77 42.65 9.01
N GLY A 43 26.64 42.06 7.82
CA GLY A 43 25.40 42.03 7.04
C GLY A 43 24.31 41.20 7.73
N LEU A 44 24.64 40.03 8.29
CA LEU A 44 23.69 39.22 9.05
C LEU A 44 23.18 39.99 10.27
N GLN A 45 24.07 40.59 11.06
CA GLN A 45 23.68 41.35 12.25
C GLN A 45 22.73 42.51 11.92
N THR A 46 22.96 43.18 10.78
CA THR A 46 22.07 44.25 10.30
C THR A 46 20.68 43.71 9.97
N LEU A 47 20.59 42.61 9.21
CA LEU A 47 19.31 41.97 8.87
C LEU A 47 18.57 41.49 10.13
N LEU A 48 19.27 40.81 11.05
CA LEU A 48 18.69 40.34 12.31
C LEU A 48 18.22 41.49 13.21
N SER A 49 18.89 42.64 13.18
CA SER A 49 18.47 43.81 13.95
C SER A 49 17.09 44.32 13.52
N HIS A 50 16.72 44.17 12.24
CA HIS A 50 15.39 44.49 11.74
C HIS A 50 14.33 43.43 12.08
N LEU A 51 14.76 42.25 12.51
CA LEU A 51 13.90 41.12 12.86
C LEU A 51 13.78 40.90 14.38
N ASP A 52 14.17 41.87 15.19
CA ASP A 52 13.95 41.83 16.64
C ASP A 52 12.45 41.70 16.93
N GLU A 53 12.12 40.74 17.80
CA GLU A 53 10.76 40.48 18.29
C GLU A 53 10.07 41.76 18.79
N LYS A 54 10.81 42.65 19.48
CA LYS A 54 10.26 43.87 20.09
C LYS A 54 9.77 44.87 19.04
N LYS A 55 10.22 44.72 17.79
CA LYS A 55 9.84 45.58 16.66
C LYS A 55 8.58 45.09 15.95
N VAL A 56 8.09 43.89 16.26
CA VAL A 56 6.87 43.33 15.65
C VAL A 56 5.66 44.17 16.08
N PRO A 57 4.89 44.75 15.16
CA PRO A 57 3.75 45.59 15.51
C PRO A 57 2.67 44.81 16.28
N LYS A 58 2.11 45.41 17.34
CA LYS A 58 1.13 44.78 18.25
C LYS A 58 -0.32 44.80 17.73
N ALA A 59 -0.51 44.58 16.42
CA ALA A 59 -1.74 44.71 15.62
C ALA A 59 -1.94 46.07 14.95
N VAL A 60 -2.18 46.07 13.63
CA VAL A 60 -2.54 47.27 12.86
C VAL A 60 -3.68 46.93 11.87
N LYS A 61 -4.89 47.40 12.20
CA LYS A 61 -5.83 47.87 11.18
C LYS A 61 -5.63 49.39 11.10
N PRO A 62 -5.41 50.03 9.93
CA PRO A 62 -5.53 49.54 8.55
C PRO A 62 -4.16 49.29 7.84
N LEU A 63 -4.24 48.86 6.57
CA LEU A 63 -3.22 48.35 5.62
C LEU A 63 -1.92 49.17 5.39
N VAL A 64 -1.61 50.22 6.15
CA VAL A 64 -0.44 51.06 5.87
C VAL A 64 0.81 50.44 6.49
N GLU A 65 1.59 49.74 5.68
CA GLU A 65 2.89 49.25 6.08
C GLU A 65 3.85 50.41 6.32
N SER A 66 4.33 50.55 7.55
CA SER A 66 5.37 51.51 7.93
C SER A 66 6.73 51.11 7.31
N ASP A 67 7.63 52.07 7.06
CA ASP A 67 9.01 51.84 6.60
C ASP A 67 9.75 50.71 7.38
N PRO A 68 9.62 50.59 8.73
CA PRO A 68 10.15 49.45 9.47
C PRO A 68 9.67 48.06 9.01
N ALA A 69 8.40 47.91 8.63
CA ALA A 69 7.84 46.63 8.18
C ALA A 69 8.38 46.21 6.81
N TRP A 70 8.61 47.19 5.92
CA TRP A 70 9.27 46.95 4.63
C TRP A 70 10.70 46.44 4.82
N ARG A 71 11.48 47.13 5.67
CA ARG A 71 12.86 46.72 5.98
C ARG A 71 12.92 45.34 6.63
N SER A 72 11.97 45.00 7.50
CA SER A 72 11.86 43.68 8.09
C SER A 72 11.51 42.62 7.03
N PHE A 73 10.61 42.90 6.09
CA PHE A 73 10.28 41.94 5.03
C PHE A 73 11.48 41.70 4.10
N ASP A 74 12.17 42.76 3.68
CA ASP A 74 13.40 42.65 2.89
C ASP A 74 14.48 41.89 3.66
N SER A 75 14.52 42.04 5.00
CA SER A 75 15.44 41.29 5.85
C SER A 75 15.11 39.78 5.90
N VAL A 76 13.82 39.41 5.94
CA VAL A 76 13.40 38.00 5.81
C VAL A 76 13.84 37.42 4.47
N ALA A 77 13.62 38.15 3.36
CA ALA A 77 14.05 37.72 2.04
C ALA A 77 15.58 37.64 1.90
N GLY A 78 16.30 38.58 2.51
CA GLY A 78 17.76 38.66 2.48
C GLY A 78 18.44 37.49 3.20
N ILE A 79 17.90 37.05 4.35
CA ILE A 79 18.45 35.93 5.14
C ILE A 79 18.47 34.62 4.37
N PHE A 80 17.47 34.37 3.54
CA PHE A 80 17.43 33.16 2.72
C PHE A 80 18.59 33.10 1.71
N SER A 81 18.95 34.24 1.12
CA SER A 81 19.94 34.32 0.04
C SER A 81 21.38 34.20 0.52
N SER A 82 21.59 34.29 1.83
CA SER A 82 22.90 34.39 2.47
C SER A 82 23.31 33.06 3.09
N GLY A 83 24.46 32.52 2.69
CA GLY A 83 24.99 31.23 3.15
C GLY A 83 25.45 31.19 4.62
N PHE A 84 24.90 32.02 5.50
CA PHE A 84 25.37 32.25 6.87
C PHE A 84 25.35 31.01 7.75
N LEU A 85 24.45 30.04 7.52
CA LEU A 85 24.32 28.87 8.40
C LEU A 85 25.53 27.91 8.38
N LEU A 86 26.51 28.16 7.51
CA LEU A 86 27.74 27.38 7.40
C LEU A 86 28.78 27.74 8.48
N ASP A 87 28.72 28.94 9.07
CA ASP A 87 29.64 29.36 10.14
C ASP A 87 29.00 29.23 11.54
N PRO A 88 29.68 28.62 12.54
CA PRO A 88 29.11 28.41 13.89
C PRO A 88 28.69 29.69 14.61
N THR A 89 29.41 30.80 14.41
CA THR A 89 29.15 32.07 15.10
C THR A 89 27.86 32.70 14.59
N THR A 90 27.74 32.81 13.27
CA THR A 90 26.54 33.33 12.59
C THR A 90 25.34 32.41 12.78
N ARG A 91 25.55 31.09 12.87
CA ARG A 91 24.50 30.13 13.28
C ARG A 91 23.95 30.42 14.67
N THR A 92 24.81 30.60 15.67
CA THR A 92 24.40 30.89 17.05
C THR A 92 23.63 32.21 17.13
N GLN A 93 24.13 33.25 16.44
CA GLN A 93 23.45 34.53 16.32
C GLN A 93 22.05 34.37 15.71
N PHE A 94 21.93 33.58 14.63
CA PHE A 94 20.65 33.32 14.00
C PHE A 94 19.68 32.58 14.92
N ILE A 95 20.12 31.50 15.58
CA ILE A 95 19.30 30.73 16.54
C ILE A 95 18.75 31.65 17.63
N SER A 96 19.58 32.56 18.16
CA SER A 96 19.16 33.52 19.18
C SER A 96 18.11 34.53 18.67
N ALA A 97 18.12 34.86 17.38
CA ALA A 97 17.19 35.79 16.75
C ALA A 97 15.93 35.12 16.19
N TRP A 98 15.90 33.79 16.08
CA TRP A 98 14.80 33.02 15.49
C TRP A 98 13.39 33.36 16.04
N PRO A 99 13.18 33.55 17.36
CA PRO A 99 11.86 33.93 17.87
C PRO A 99 11.30 35.22 17.22
N GLY A 100 12.17 36.19 16.95
CA GLY A 100 11.81 37.42 16.25
C GLY A 100 11.51 37.17 14.77
N VAL A 101 12.37 36.41 14.08
CA VAL A 101 12.17 36.00 12.68
C VAL A 101 10.81 35.31 12.51
N PHE A 102 10.49 34.36 13.39
CA PHE A 102 9.22 33.63 13.35
C PHE A 102 8.01 34.55 13.58
N LYS A 103 8.07 35.44 14.59
CA LYS A 103 6.98 36.41 14.85
C LYS A 103 6.75 37.34 13.66
N TRP A 104 7.82 37.76 12.97
CA TRP A 104 7.71 38.53 11.73
C TRP A 104 7.06 37.73 10.60
N CYS A 105 7.41 36.45 10.41
CA CYS A 105 6.73 35.58 9.45
C CYS A 105 5.22 35.47 9.74
N CYS A 106 4.83 35.25 11.00
CA CYS A 106 3.43 35.24 11.41
C CYS A 106 2.73 36.58 11.14
N TYR A 107 3.40 37.70 11.44
CA TYR A 107 2.88 39.04 11.16
C TYR A 107 2.65 39.26 9.66
N PHE A 108 3.64 38.95 8.81
CA PHE A 108 3.51 39.11 7.36
C PHE A 108 2.44 38.21 6.77
N TYR A 109 2.30 36.97 7.25
CA TYR A 109 1.19 36.12 6.86
C TYR A 109 -0.15 36.77 7.22
N ALA A 110 -0.33 37.16 8.49
CA ALA A 110 -1.58 37.77 8.95
C ALA A 110 -1.93 39.09 8.22
N GLN A 111 -0.92 39.88 7.84
CA GLN A 111 -1.11 41.20 7.25
C GLN A 111 -1.25 41.18 5.72
N ARG A 112 -0.43 40.37 5.03
CA ARG A 112 -0.30 40.39 3.56
C ARG A 112 -1.00 39.22 2.88
N VAL A 113 -1.49 38.22 3.61
CA VAL A 113 -2.16 37.02 3.06
C VAL A 113 -3.64 36.97 3.49
N PRO A 114 -4.50 37.87 2.96
CA PRO A 114 -5.93 37.80 3.22
C PRO A 114 -6.57 36.61 2.48
N ARG A 115 -7.48 35.91 3.16
CA ARG A 115 -8.07 34.62 2.72
C ARG A 115 -8.74 34.63 1.33
N GLU A 116 -9.18 35.78 0.84
CA GLU A 116 -9.97 35.91 -0.39
C GLU A 116 -9.17 36.48 -1.58
N ASN A 117 -7.88 36.77 -1.41
CA ASN A 117 -7.08 37.45 -2.43
C ASN A 117 -5.98 36.55 -3.01
N ASN A 118 -5.91 36.47 -4.34
CA ASN A 118 -4.87 35.72 -5.06
C ASN A 118 -3.88 36.66 -5.77
N SER A 119 -3.57 37.82 -5.19
CA SER A 119 -2.65 38.79 -5.80
C SER A 119 -1.20 38.29 -5.84
N ALA A 120 -0.39 38.86 -6.74
CA ALA A 120 1.04 38.59 -6.81
C ALA A 120 1.76 38.91 -5.48
N THR A 121 1.27 39.90 -4.72
CA THR A 121 1.78 40.24 -3.39
C THR A 121 1.57 39.10 -2.38
N VAL A 122 0.41 38.43 -2.43
CA VAL A 122 0.12 37.28 -1.58
C VAL A 122 1.06 36.12 -1.92
N GLN A 123 1.21 35.81 -3.20
CA GLN A 123 2.12 34.75 -3.65
C GLN A 123 3.57 35.03 -3.25
N ASN A 124 4.07 36.24 -3.50
CA ASN A 124 5.41 36.64 -3.10
C ASN A 124 5.64 36.56 -1.58
N THR A 125 4.63 36.90 -0.78
CA THR A 125 4.71 36.78 0.68
C THR A 125 4.81 35.31 1.09
N ILE A 126 3.93 34.45 0.57
CA ILE A 126 3.95 33.01 0.85
C ILE A 126 5.31 32.43 0.46
N GLU A 127 5.79 32.71 -0.75
CA GLU A 127 7.08 32.25 -1.25
C GLU A 127 8.25 32.72 -0.38
N THR A 128 8.25 33.98 0.07
CA THR A 128 9.29 34.52 0.96
C THR A 128 9.29 33.82 2.32
N ILE A 129 8.11 33.52 2.90
CA ILE A 129 8.03 32.78 4.16
C ILE A 129 8.47 31.32 3.97
N CYS A 130 8.09 30.70 2.86
CA CYS A 130 8.54 29.34 2.55
C CYS A 130 10.05 29.28 2.33
N ALA A 131 10.61 30.27 1.62
CA ALA A 131 12.04 30.43 1.38
C ALA A 131 12.84 30.27 2.65
N ILE A 132 12.55 31.12 3.63
CA ILE A 132 13.31 31.20 4.85
C ILE A 132 13.19 29.87 5.58
N ILE A 133 11.98 29.33 5.81
CA ILE A 133 11.80 28.06 6.53
C ILE A 133 12.56 26.90 5.86
N ILE A 134 12.54 26.82 4.51
CA ILE A 134 13.27 25.79 3.76
C ILE A 134 14.78 25.97 3.89
N GLY A 135 15.27 27.21 3.73
CA GLY A 135 16.70 27.53 3.85
C GLY A 135 17.26 27.16 5.22
N LEU A 136 16.45 27.27 6.28
CA LEU A 136 16.80 26.91 7.65
C LEU A 136 16.92 25.40 7.90
N TYR A 137 16.34 24.57 7.03
CA TYR A 137 16.42 23.11 7.16
C TYR A 137 17.82 22.54 6.88
N ILE A 138 18.70 23.31 6.22
CA ILE A 138 20.02 22.84 5.79
C ILE A 138 20.93 22.50 6.98
N ASP A 139 20.71 23.13 8.14
CA ASP A 139 21.51 22.93 9.35
C ASP A 139 20.75 22.16 10.45
N THR A 140 21.40 21.20 11.10
CA THR A 140 20.73 20.31 12.06
C THR A 140 20.33 21.00 13.36
N GLU A 141 21.10 21.98 13.83
CA GLU A 141 20.87 22.71 15.08
C GLU A 141 19.77 23.76 14.89
N VAL A 142 19.82 24.47 13.75
CA VAL A 142 18.75 25.38 13.34
C VAL A 142 17.45 24.61 13.15
N ARG A 143 17.50 23.44 12.49
CA ARG A 143 16.32 22.58 12.31
C ARG A 143 15.68 22.19 13.64
N ALA A 144 16.47 21.82 14.64
CA ALA A 144 15.95 21.49 15.97
C ALA A 144 15.24 22.70 16.61
N THR A 145 15.82 23.89 16.50
CA THR A 145 15.25 25.14 17.00
C THR A 145 13.92 25.49 16.29
N VAL A 146 13.92 25.47 14.96
CA VAL A 146 12.73 25.76 14.13
C VAL A 146 11.62 24.75 14.44
N ARG A 147 11.96 23.46 14.55
CA ARG A 147 10.99 22.39 14.84
C ARG A 147 10.38 22.48 16.24
N ALA A 148 11.16 22.92 17.23
CA ALA A 148 10.71 23.11 18.61
C ALA A 148 9.82 24.37 18.80
N THR A 149 9.67 25.18 17.76
CA THR A 149 8.90 26.43 17.83
C THR A 149 7.41 26.17 17.81
N THR A 150 6.72 26.52 18.90
CA THR A 150 5.26 26.43 18.98
C THR A 150 4.60 27.26 17.87
N GLY A 151 3.63 26.68 17.15
CA GLY A 151 2.92 27.36 16.06
C GLY A 151 3.55 27.19 14.67
N ILE A 152 4.74 26.56 14.54
CA ILE A 152 5.42 26.45 13.24
C ILE A 152 4.68 25.52 12.27
N ILE A 153 4.10 24.42 12.76
CA ILE A 153 3.33 23.47 11.96
C ILE A 153 2.01 24.12 11.52
N GLU A 154 1.39 24.89 12.39
CA GLU A 154 0.17 25.64 12.13
C GLU A 154 0.40 26.69 11.06
N LEU A 155 1.49 27.48 11.15
CA LEU A 155 1.88 28.43 10.11
C LEU A 155 2.12 27.72 8.77
N CYS A 156 2.86 26.61 8.77
CA CYS A 156 3.11 25.85 7.54
C CYS A 156 1.82 25.29 6.93
N THR A 157 0.87 24.85 7.76
CA THR A 157 -0.44 24.37 7.32
C THR A 157 -1.28 25.51 6.75
N HIS A 158 -1.24 26.68 7.37
CA HIS A 158 -1.87 27.91 6.88
C HIS A 158 -1.34 28.35 5.51
N LEU A 159 -0.03 28.21 5.26
CA LEU A 159 0.56 28.44 3.94
C LEU A 159 0.00 27.44 2.92
N CYS A 160 -0.07 26.15 3.27
CA CYS A 160 -0.59 25.09 2.38
C CYS A 160 -2.06 25.30 1.98
N LEU A 161 -2.91 25.69 2.94
CA LEU A 161 -4.36 25.84 2.74
C LEU A 161 -4.76 27.06 1.92
N HIS A 162 -3.86 28.02 1.71
CA HIS A 162 -4.20 29.23 0.99
C HIS A 162 -4.48 28.93 -0.50
N PRO A 163 -5.57 29.42 -1.10
CA PRO A 163 -5.89 29.14 -2.52
C PRO A 163 -4.79 29.58 -3.49
N ALA A 164 -4.18 30.74 -3.22
CA ALA A 164 -3.04 31.28 -3.97
C ALA A 164 -1.71 30.54 -3.75
N SER A 165 -1.64 29.62 -2.78
CA SER A 165 -0.38 28.98 -2.43
C SER A 165 0.16 28.20 -3.63
N PRO A 166 1.38 28.49 -4.08
CA PRO A 166 2.05 27.61 -5.04
C PRO A 166 2.32 26.26 -4.37
N ILE A 167 2.65 25.24 -5.18
CA ILE A 167 3.02 23.93 -4.63
C ILE A 167 4.29 24.03 -3.76
N GLY A 168 5.15 25.03 -4.01
CA GLY A 168 6.27 25.37 -3.13
C GLY A 168 5.86 25.65 -1.67
N GLY A 169 4.62 26.08 -1.44
CA GLY A 169 4.05 26.29 -0.11
C GLY A 169 3.94 25.03 0.76
N PHE A 170 3.99 23.85 0.14
CA PHE A 170 3.95 22.56 0.83
C PHE A 170 5.33 22.09 1.28
N ILE A 171 6.42 22.68 0.75
CA ILE A 171 7.79 22.25 1.06
C ILE A 171 8.11 22.45 2.55
N PRO A 172 7.81 23.61 3.20
CA PRO A 172 8.05 23.78 4.63
C PRO A 172 7.31 22.73 5.47
N LEU A 173 6.01 22.54 5.21
CA LEU A 173 5.20 21.58 5.95
C LEU A 173 5.78 20.19 5.80
N SER A 174 5.97 19.73 4.55
CA SER A 174 6.55 18.41 4.29
C SER A 174 7.84 18.20 5.08
N THR A 175 8.66 19.25 5.22
CA THR A 175 10.01 19.21 5.81
C THR A 175 10.00 19.13 7.33
N LEU A 176 9.01 19.73 7.98
CA LEU A 176 8.92 19.79 9.44
C LEU A 176 8.02 18.70 10.05
N LEU A 177 6.88 18.40 9.42
CA LEU A 177 6.60 17.05 8.94
C LEU A 177 7.03 15.82 9.76
N SER A 178 6.78 15.69 11.06
CA SER A 178 7.19 14.48 11.80
C SER A 178 5.99 13.54 11.99
N SER A 179 6.22 12.22 11.98
CA SER A 179 5.19 11.21 12.23
C SER A 179 4.84 11.15 13.73
N THR A 180 4.25 12.22 14.26
CA THR A 180 3.77 12.34 15.64
C THR A 180 2.30 12.76 15.65
N TRP A 181 1.53 12.31 16.65
CA TRP A 181 0.11 12.68 16.77
C TRP A 181 -0.07 14.18 16.91
N GLU A 182 0.76 14.83 17.73
CA GLU A 182 0.75 16.28 17.98
C GLU A 182 0.88 17.10 16.68
N ASP A 183 1.78 16.71 15.78
CA ASP A 183 1.96 17.40 14.49
C ASP A 183 0.71 17.29 13.62
N ILE A 184 0.13 16.09 13.54
CA ILE A 184 -1.05 15.86 12.70
C ILE A 184 -2.30 16.50 13.31
N ASP A 185 -2.40 16.54 14.65
CA ASP A 185 -3.44 17.27 15.37
C ASP A 185 -3.34 18.77 15.09
N ALA A 186 -2.12 19.34 15.08
CA ALA A 186 -1.91 20.74 14.73
C ALA A 186 -2.33 21.04 13.27
N VAL A 187 -2.02 20.14 12.32
CA VAL A 187 -2.51 20.25 10.94
C VAL A 187 -4.05 20.22 10.90
N CYS A 188 -4.67 19.29 11.63
CA CYS A 188 -6.13 19.14 11.66
C CYS A 188 -6.82 20.33 12.33
N ALA A 189 -6.24 20.88 13.39
CA ALA A 189 -6.74 22.06 14.10
C ALA A 189 -6.83 23.28 13.17
N VAL A 190 -5.85 23.45 12.29
CA VAL A 190 -5.83 24.54 11.29
C VAL A 190 -6.77 24.25 10.12
N ALA A 191 -6.80 23.02 9.62
CA ALA A 191 -7.68 22.63 8.51
C ALA A 191 -9.16 22.50 8.90
N GLY A 192 -9.47 22.44 10.20
CA GLY A 192 -10.79 22.24 10.76
C GLY A 192 -11.29 20.79 10.69
N LYS A 193 -11.30 20.19 9.49
CA LYS A 193 -11.68 18.78 9.30
C LYS A 193 -10.57 18.00 8.58
N PRO A 194 -10.23 16.78 9.02
CA PRO A 194 -9.22 15.95 8.36
C PRO A 194 -9.49 15.73 6.86
N GLU A 195 -10.75 15.55 6.48
CA GLU A 195 -11.16 15.34 5.08
C GLU A 195 -10.86 16.55 4.20
N THR A 196 -10.90 17.76 4.76
CA THR A 196 -10.62 18.99 3.99
C THR A 196 -9.16 19.05 3.60
N PHE A 197 -8.26 18.75 4.54
CA PHE A 197 -6.83 18.73 4.26
C PHE A 197 -6.44 17.58 3.34
N ALA A 198 -6.97 16.37 3.59
CA ALA A 198 -6.74 15.20 2.75
C ALA A 198 -7.17 15.46 1.30
N LYS A 199 -8.40 15.95 1.08
CA LYS A 199 -8.92 16.25 -0.26
C LYS A 199 -8.06 17.29 -0.97
N MET A 200 -7.69 18.37 -0.30
CA MET A 200 -6.82 19.40 -0.88
C MET A 200 -5.48 18.81 -1.34
N LEU A 201 -4.79 18.04 -0.49
CA LEU A 201 -3.51 17.41 -0.83
C LEU A 201 -3.66 16.48 -2.05
N LEU A 202 -4.72 15.68 -2.08
CA LEU A 202 -4.97 14.71 -3.13
C LEU A 202 -5.37 15.37 -4.45
N ASP A 203 -6.15 16.44 -4.43
CA ASP A 203 -6.47 17.22 -5.62
C ASP A 203 -5.22 17.90 -6.22
N ARG A 204 -4.33 18.44 -5.37
CA ARG A 204 -3.04 18.99 -5.81
C ARG A 204 -2.11 17.91 -6.38
N LEU A 205 -2.04 16.74 -5.75
CA LEU A 205 -1.23 15.63 -6.25
C LEU A 205 -1.80 15.11 -7.56
N ARG A 206 -3.12 14.92 -7.68
CA ARG A 206 -3.80 14.51 -8.92
C ARG A 206 -3.52 15.49 -10.05
N THR A 207 -3.61 16.80 -9.78
CA THR A 207 -3.26 17.85 -10.75
C THR A 207 -1.81 17.73 -11.20
N THR A 208 -0.89 17.46 -10.27
CA THR A 208 0.55 17.27 -10.55
C THR A 208 0.81 16.02 -11.40
N VAL A 209 0.15 14.91 -11.09
CA VAL A 209 0.27 13.62 -11.80
C VAL A 209 -0.27 13.70 -13.23
N ASN A 210 -1.27 14.53 -13.47
CA ASN A 210 -1.86 14.73 -14.80
C ASN A 210 -1.06 15.68 -15.69
N GLN A 211 0.01 16.32 -15.19
CA GLN A 211 0.89 17.16 -16.00
C GLN A 211 1.88 16.30 -16.79
N SER A 212 2.08 16.66 -18.05
CA SER A 212 3.09 16.04 -18.93
C SER A 212 4.08 17.13 -19.39
N PRO A 213 5.38 17.04 -19.03
CA PRO A 213 6.00 15.98 -18.21
C PRO A 213 5.63 16.07 -16.72
N LEU A 214 5.77 14.95 -16.01
CA LEU A 214 5.51 14.87 -14.56
C LEU A 214 6.40 15.87 -13.81
N ARG A 215 5.78 16.75 -13.00
CA ARG A 215 6.51 17.64 -12.08
C ARG A 215 6.94 16.86 -10.84
N VAL A 216 8.05 16.15 -10.98
CA VAL A 216 8.56 15.19 -9.99
C VAL A 216 8.87 15.81 -8.62
N ASP A 217 9.40 17.04 -8.54
CA ASP A 217 9.64 17.75 -7.27
C ASP A 217 8.36 17.93 -6.45
N TYR A 218 7.27 18.27 -7.15
CA TYR A 218 5.96 18.54 -6.57
C TYR A 218 5.30 17.24 -6.13
N ALA A 219 5.38 16.21 -6.98
CA ALA A 219 4.91 14.87 -6.66
C ALA A 219 5.61 14.31 -5.41
N PHE A 220 6.94 14.45 -5.32
CA PHE A 220 7.73 14.05 -4.16
C PHE A 220 7.27 14.78 -2.88
N THR A 221 7.13 16.11 -2.95
CA THR A 221 6.76 16.95 -1.79
C THR A 221 5.41 16.54 -1.21
N LEU A 222 4.40 16.41 -2.06
CA LEU A 222 3.05 16.04 -1.65
C LEU A 222 2.98 14.60 -1.15
N THR A 223 3.61 13.66 -1.88
CA THR A 223 3.64 12.24 -1.49
C THR A 223 4.34 12.06 -0.14
N ARG A 224 5.37 12.85 0.16
CA ARG A 224 6.05 12.80 1.46
C ARG A 224 5.12 13.16 2.62
N ILE A 225 4.29 14.20 2.47
CA ILE A 225 3.28 14.54 3.49
C ILE A 225 2.33 13.36 3.67
N LEU A 226 1.83 12.79 2.57
CA LEU A 226 0.94 11.62 2.63
C LEU A 226 1.61 10.44 3.36
N THR A 227 2.88 10.14 3.06
CA THR A 227 3.64 9.07 3.73
C THR A 227 3.79 9.32 5.22
N THR A 228 4.10 10.55 5.63
CA THR A 228 4.20 10.92 7.05
C THR A 228 2.86 10.74 7.77
N VAL A 229 1.75 11.10 7.13
CA VAL A 229 0.39 10.98 7.67
C VAL A 229 0.00 9.51 7.85
N ILE A 230 0.21 8.67 6.83
CA ILE A 230 -0.19 7.25 6.92
C ILE A 230 0.71 6.42 7.83
N ALA A 231 1.90 6.92 8.19
CA ALA A 231 2.78 6.28 9.16
C ALA A 231 2.22 6.30 10.60
N LEU A 232 1.10 7.00 10.83
CA LEU A 232 0.36 7.04 12.10
C LEU A 232 -0.98 6.29 11.96
N PRO A 233 -0.97 4.95 12.02
CA PRO A 233 -2.18 4.15 11.89
C PRO A 233 -3.18 4.51 12.99
N GLY A 234 -4.46 4.61 12.62
CA GLY A 234 -5.54 4.96 13.55
C GLY A 234 -5.84 6.46 13.69
N HIS A 235 -5.04 7.35 13.11
CA HIS A 235 -5.35 8.77 13.09
C HIS A 235 -6.45 9.10 12.05
N SER A 236 -7.39 9.98 12.40
CA SER A 236 -8.53 10.38 11.54
C SER A 236 -8.09 10.89 10.15
N LEU A 237 -7.02 11.68 10.10
CA LEU A 237 -6.42 12.15 8.84
C LEU A 237 -5.85 11.02 7.97
N ALA A 238 -5.23 9.99 8.57
CA ALA A 238 -4.76 8.84 7.80
C ALA A 238 -5.93 8.09 7.17
N PHE A 239 -7.04 7.95 7.90
CA PHE A 239 -8.29 7.42 7.34
C PHE A 239 -8.85 8.30 6.21
N ALA A 240 -8.86 9.62 6.38
CA ALA A 240 -9.34 10.54 5.35
C ALA A 240 -8.52 10.44 4.06
N VAL A 241 -7.19 10.35 4.16
CA VAL A 241 -6.29 10.19 3.02
C VAL A 241 -6.54 8.89 2.28
N LEU A 242 -6.58 7.75 2.99
CA LEU A 242 -6.73 6.44 2.35
C LEU A 242 -8.16 6.18 1.85
N ALA A 243 -9.16 6.89 2.37
CA ALA A 243 -10.53 6.85 1.85
C ALA A 243 -10.66 7.47 0.45
N ASP A 244 -9.88 8.52 0.12
CA ASP A 244 -10.04 9.32 -1.11
C ASP A 244 -9.02 8.97 -2.21
N ASN A 245 -8.88 7.67 -2.53
CA ASN A 245 -8.07 7.17 -3.65
C ASN A 245 -6.58 7.56 -3.64
N ALA A 246 -6.00 7.87 -2.48
CA ALA A 246 -4.57 8.20 -2.37
C ALA A 246 -3.66 7.12 -2.96
N THR A 247 -3.98 5.85 -2.71
CA THR A 247 -3.21 4.71 -3.23
C THR A 247 -3.19 4.66 -4.75
N TRP A 248 -4.32 4.91 -5.40
CA TRP A 248 -4.39 4.99 -6.87
C TRP A 248 -3.53 6.14 -7.40
N ILE A 249 -3.65 7.33 -6.81
CA ILE A 249 -2.92 8.53 -7.28
C ILE A 249 -1.41 8.34 -7.14
N VAL A 250 -0.95 7.82 -6.00
CA VAL A 250 0.49 7.59 -5.75
C VAL A 250 1.03 6.45 -6.61
N ALA A 251 0.26 5.37 -6.84
CA ALA A 251 0.68 4.31 -7.75
C ALA A 251 0.77 4.81 -9.19
N ARG A 252 -0.18 5.65 -9.64
CA ARG A 252 -0.12 6.27 -10.96
C ARG A 252 1.08 7.21 -11.11
N MET A 253 1.36 8.01 -10.08
CA MET A 253 2.55 8.85 -10.00
C MET A 253 3.83 8.02 -10.14
N LEU A 254 3.92 6.93 -9.37
CA LEU A 254 5.08 6.05 -9.35
C LEU A 254 5.29 5.38 -10.72
N PHE A 255 4.22 4.94 -11.38
CA PHE A 255 4.27 4.40 -12.73
C PHE A 255 4.87 5.42 -13.71
N LEU A 256 4.36 6.65 -13.74
CA LEU A 256 4.89 7.71 -14.62
C LEU A 256 6.36 8.05 -14.32
N ALA A 257 6.74 8.08 -13.05
CA ALA A 257 8.12 8.29 -12.62
C ALA A 257 9.04 7.14 -13.08
N SER A 258 8.57 5.88 -12.99
CA SER A 258 9.33 4.70 -13.42
C SER A 258 9.62 4.68 -14.92
N LEU A 259 8.71 5.20 -15.75
CA LEU A 259 8.92 5.30 -17.20
C LEU A 259 9.93 6.39 -17.58
N SER A 260 10.06 7.43 -16.74
CA SER A 260 10.86 8.63 -17.04
C SER A 260 12.27 8.58 -16.45
N ILE A 261 12.50 7.80 -15.41
CA ILE A 261 13.82 7.76 -14.75
C ILE A 261 14.92 7.23 -15.70
N GLY A 262 14.60 6.27 -16.56
CA GLY A 262 15.57 5.67 -17.50
C GLY A 262 16.21 6.67 -18.49
N SER A 263 15.48 7.73 -18.86
CA SER A 263 15.97 8.79 -19.75
C SER A 263 16.47 10.05 -19.02
N SER A 264 16.38 10.08 -17.69
CA SER A 264 16.78 11.23 -16.87
C SER A 264 18.27 11.19 -16.49
N VAL A 265 18.90 12.36 -16.37
CA VAL A 265 20.33 12.52 -16.04
C VAL A 265 20.55 13.55 -14.93
N GLY A 266 21.67 13.43 -14.21
CA GLY A 266 22.10 14.41 -13.19
C GLY A 266 21.06 14.65 -12.08
N GLU A 267 20.83 15.93 -11.75
CA GLU A 267 19.89 16.36 -10.69
C GLU A 267 18.44 15.91 -10.94
N GLN A 268 18.04 15.80 -12.21
CA GLN A 268 16.71 15.32 -12.56
C GLN A 268 16.52 13.85 -12.15
N ARG A 269 17.53 13.01 -12.42
CA ARG A 269 17.51 11.59 -12.04
C ARG A 269 17.42 11.41 -10.53
N GLU A 270 18.21 12.17 -9.77
CA GLU A 270 18.17 12.17 -8.30
C GLU A 270 16.77 12.52 -7.76
N THR A 271 16.08 13.46 -8.43
CA THR A 271 14.72 13.86 -8.05
C THR A 271 13.71 12.75 -8.33
N TYR A 272 13.81 12.08 -9.48
CA TYR A 272 13.04 10.87 -9.78
C TYR A 272 13.31 9.75 -8.77
N SER A 273 14.57 9.51 -8.41
CA SER A 273 14.96 8.53 -7.42
C SER A 273 14.28 8.79 -6.07
N LYS A 274 14.31 10.03 -5.57
CA LYS A 274 13.58 10.43 -4.34
C LYS A 274 12.08 10.20 -4.44
N CYS A 275 11.49 10.56 -5.58
CA CYS A 275 10.06 10.42 -5.84
C CYS A 275 9.63 8.94 -5.89
N ILE A 276 10.43 8.09 -6.52
CA ILE A 276 10.22 6.65 -6.58
C ILE A 276 10.31 6.04 -5.18
N ARG A 277 11.39 6.35 -4.44
CA ARG A 277 11.59 5.84 -3.07
C ARG A 277 10.42 6.19 -2.15
N ILE A 278 9.96 7.45 -2.16
CA ILE A 278 8.83 7.86 -1.31
C ILE A 278 7.52 7.23 -1.77
N GLY A 279 7.30 7.06 -3.08
CA GLY A 279 6.12 6.42 -3.65
C GLY A 279 6.02 4.94 -3.27
N ILE A 280 7.09 4.17 -3.41
CA ILE A 280 7.12 2.75 -3.00
C ILE A 280 6.90 2.64 -1.49
N THR A 281 7.52 3.52 -0.69
CA THR A 281 7.34 3.56 0.77
C THR A 281 5.89 3.84 1.15
N PHE A 282 5.26 4.80 0.48
CA PHE A 282 3.84 5.10 0.68
C PHE A 282 2.97 3.88 0.38
N LEU A 283 3.15 3.25 -0.79
CA LEU A 283 2.33 2.10 -1.20
C LEU A 283 2.51 0.92 -0.24
N ARG A 284 3.75 0.66 0.20
CA ARG A 284 4.02 -0.38 1.21
C ARG A 284 3.22 -0.17 2.49
N GLY A 285 3.21 1.06 3.01
CA GLY A 285 2.44 1.40 4.21
C GLY A 285 0.93 1.32 3.96
N ALA A 286 0.45 2.03 2.94
CA ALA A 286 -0.97 2.14 2.64
C ALA A 286 -1.65 0.77 2.40
N MET A 287 -1.00 -0.14 1.66
CA MET A 287 -1.61 -1.43 1.30
C MET A 287 -1.78 -2.39 2.47
N VAL A 288 -1.14 -2.15 3.62
CA VAL A 288 -1.32 -2.96 4.83
C VAL A 288 -2.19 -2.26 5.89
N GLU A 289 -2.79 -1.11 5.58
CA GLU A 289 -3.72 -0.42 6.46
C GLU A 289 -5.13 -1.04 6.42
N TYR A 290 -6.09 -0.38 7.07
CA TYR A 290 -7.50 -0.77 7.02
C TYR A 290 -8.01 -0.84 5.57
N ASP A 291 -8.93 -1.77 5.30
CA ASP A 291 -9.48 -2.00 3.95
C ASP A 291 -8.40 -2.29 2.88
N SER A 292 -7.33 -2.96 3.33
CA SER A 292 -6.19 -3.40 2.50
C SER A 292 -6.59 -3.98 1.13
N PRO A 293 -7.61 -4.86 0.97
CA PRO A 293 -7.98 -5.38 -0.35
C PRO A 293 -8.36 -4.28 -1.35
N ARG A 294 -9.11 -3.25 -0.91
CA ARG A 294 -9.45 -2.11 -1.77
C ARG A 294 -8.20 -1.33 -2.16
N LEU A 295 -7.31 -1.05 -1.19
CA LEU A 295 -6.10 -0.26 -1.42
C LEU A 295 -5.13 -1.00 -2.37
N VAL A 296 -4.98 -2.31 -2.23
CA VAL A 296 -4.20 -3.14 -3.16
C VAL A 296 -4.82 -3.12 -4.56
N CYS A 297 -6.14 -3.26 -4.69
CA CYS A 297 -6.82 -3.11 -5.98
C CYS A 297 -6.54 -1.74 -6.62
N GLN A 298 -6.57 -0.65 -5.84
CA GLN A 298 -6.27 0.70 -6.35
C GLN A 298 -4.83 0.83 -6.87
N ALA A 299 -3.86 0.23 -6.19
CA ALA A 299 -2.47 0.28 -6.64
C ALA A 299 -2.27 -0.47 -7.97
N ILE A 300 -2.85 -1.66 -8.08
CA ILE A 300 -2.75 -2.54 -9.27
C ILE A 300 -3.48 -1.92 -10.45
N ASP A 301 -4.72 -1.45 -10.25
CA ASP A 301 -5.48 -0.74 -11.28
C ASP A 301 -4.74 0.50 -11.83
N ALA A 302 -3.91 1.15 -11.00
CA ALA A 302 -3.08 2.29 -11.39
C ALA A 302 -1.76 1.92 -12.09
N GLY A 303 -1.43 0.64 -12.22
CA GLY A 303 -0.24 0.15 -12.92
C GLY A 303 0.90 -0.37 -12.02
N LEU A 304 0.61 -0.87 -10.81
CA LEU A 304 1.65 -1.33 -9.88
C LEU A 304 2.47 -2.50 -10.45
N LEU A 305 1.88 -3.49 -11.13
CA LEU A 305 2.66 -4.62 -11.66
C LEU A 305 3.58 -4.16 -12.80
N ARG A 306 3.09 -3.27 -13.67
CA ARG A 306 3.91 -2.62 -14.70
C ARG A 306 5.04 -1.80 -14.08
N THR A 307 4.77 -1.13 -12.97
CA THR A 307 5.77 -0.36 -12.22
C THR A 307 6.86 -1.26 -11.62
N ILE A 308 6.48 -2.39 -11.01
CA ILE A 308 7.44 -3.39 -10.50
C ILE A 308 8.35 -3.87 -11.63
N CYS A 309 7.77 -4.16 -12.80
CA CYS A 309 8.52 -4.55 -14.00
C CYS A 309 9.46 -3.44 -14.49
N ALA A 310 9.01 -2.19 -14.55
CA ALA A 310 9.84 -1.07 -14.99
C ALA A 310 11.00 -0.78 -14.03
N LEU A 311 10.81 -1.00 -12.72
CA LEU A 311 11.81 -0.72 -11.70
C LEU A 311 12.78 -1.88 -11.45
N SER A 312 12.46 -3.10 -11.88
CA SER A 312 13.21 -4.31 -11.51
C SER A 312 14.71 -4.21 -11.78
N ARG A 313 15.12 -3.68 -12.94
CA ARG A 313 16.54 -3.49 -13.30
C ARG A 313 17.10 -2.14 -12.87
N ILE A 314 16.26 -1.12 -12.80
CA ILE A 314 16.68 0.24 -12.43
C ILE A 314 17.19 0.27 -10.99
N LEU A 315 16.57 -0.55 -10.13
CA LEU A 315 16.96 -0.67 -8.73
C LEU A 315 18.27 -1.46 -8.52
N ASP A 316 18.79 -2.20 -9.52
CA ASP A 316 20.08 -2.91 -9.42
C ASP A 316 21.33 -2.00 -9.38
N GLY A 317 21.13 -0.67 -9.34
CA GLY A 317 22.19 0.33 -9.18
C GLY A 317 21.77 1.48 -8.25
N ASP A 318 21.36 2.61 -8.84
CA ASP A 318 21.21 3.92 -8.17
C ASP A 318 20.18 3.99 -7.02
N LEU A 319 19.41 2.92 -6.79
CA LEU A 319 18.29 2.88 -5.85
C LEU A 319 18.28 1.57 -5.03
N GLU A 320 19.45 1.00 -4.80
CA GLU A 320 19.63 -0.26 -4.07
C GLU A 320 18.86 -0.28 -2.74
N GLU A 321 18.78 0.84 -2.02
CA GLU A 321 18.08 0.94 -0.73
C GLU A 321 16.56 0.74 -0.84
N SER A 322 16.00 0.87 -2.05
CA SER A 322 14.57 0.68 -2.31
C SER A 322 14.22 -0.78 -2.63
N LYS A 323 15.21 -1.65 -2.91
CA LYS A 323 14.98 -3.07 -3.21
C LYS A 323 14.21 -3.81 -2.12
N PRO A 324 14.55 -3.69 -0.81
CA PRO A 324 13.83 -4.41 0.23
C PRO A 324 12.35 -4.02 0.30
N VAL A 325 12.04 -2.76 0.00
CA VAL A 325 10.68 -2.23 0.02
C VAL A 325 9.85 -2.81 -1.13
N LEU A 326 10.40 -2.81 -2.34
CA LEU A 326 9.74 -3.38 -3.52
C LEU A 326 9.61 -4.91 -3.39
N MET A 327 10.66 -5.56 -2.89
CA MET A 327 10.66 -6.99 -2.60
C MET A 327 9.56 -7.36 -1.60
N HIS A 328 9.40 -6.60 -0.52
CA HIS A 328 8.34 -6.85 0.46
C HIS A 328 6.93 -6.69 -0.15
N ILE A 329 6.72 -5.73 -1.06
CA ILE A 329 5.45 -5.63 -1.79
C ILE A 329 5.19 -6.91 -2.59
N LEU A 330 6.13 -7.33 -3.42
CA LEU A 330 5.96 -8.48 -4.32
C LEU A 330 5.89 -9.82 -3.59
N ARG A 331 6.72 -10.02 -2.56
CA ARG A 331 6.88 -11.28 -1.84
C ARG A 331 5.85 -11.48 -0.73
N GLU A 332 5.37 -10.40 -0.13
CA GLU A 332 4.51 -10.48 1.06
C GLU A 332 3.13 -9.88 0.83
N ILE A 333 3.05 -8.59 0.50
CA ILE A 333 1.77 -7.87 0.44
C ILE A 333 0.87 -8.42 -0.68
N LEU A 334 1.39 -8.56 -1.90
CA LEU A 334 0.58 -9.03 -3.02
C LEU A 334 0.10 -10.48 -2.81
N PRO A 335 0.96 -11.46 -2.44
CA PRO A 335 0.53 -12.83 -2.17
C PRO A 335 -0.49 -12.94 -1.03
N GLN A 336 -0.30 -12.21 0.07
CA GLN A 336 -1.26 -12.21 1.19
C GLN A 336 -2.63 -11.65 0.78
N SER A 337 -2.66 -10.71 -0.18
CA SER A 337 -3.88 -10.13 -0.73
C SER A 337 -4.62 -11.05 -1.71
N MET A 338 -3.98 -12.13 -2.18
CA MET A 338 -4.59 -13.13 -3.08
C MET A 338 -5.64 -14.03 -2.41
N MET A 339 -5.91 -13.80 -1.12
CA MET A 339 -7.02 -14.41 -0.39
C MET A 339 -8.38 -13.80 -0.77
N TYR A 340 -8.39 -12.67 -1.49
CA TYR A 340 -9.59 -11.92 -1.87
C TYR A 340 -9.85 -11.99 -3.38
N ARG A 341 -11.07 -12.34 -3.78
CA ARG A 341 -11.45 -12.51 -5.20
C ARG A 341 -11.41 -11.19 -5.95
N SER A 342 -11.80 -10.11 -5.27
CA SER A 342 -11.70 -8.74 -5.79
C SER A 342 -10.28 -8.43 -6.25
N VAL A 343 -9.29 -8.74 -5.42
CA VAL A 343 -7.86 -8.54 -5.73
C VAL A 343 -7.38 -9.42 -6.89
N ILE A 344 -7.72 -10.71 -6.87
CA ILE A 344 -7.35 -11.63 -7.97
C ILE A 344 -7.85 -11.12 -9.32
N LYS A 345 -9.08 -10.62 -9.38
CA LYS A 345 -9.66 -10.10 -10.63
C LYS A 345 -8.84 -8.95 -11.20
N VAL A 346 -8.43 -7.99 -10.36
CA VAL A 346 -7.65 -6.82 -10.79
C VAL A 346 -6.22 -7.24 -11.16
N MET A 347 -5.57 -8.10 -10.37
CA MET A 347 -4.25 -8.66 -10.68
C MET A 347 -4.21 -9.39 -12.02
N GLN A 348 -5.19 -10.25 -12.29
CA GLN A 348 -5.28 -10.97 -13.56
C GLN A 348 -5.53 -10.02 -14.73
N GLY A 349 -6.32 -8.97 -14.50
CA GLY A 349 -6.57 -7.92 -15.49
C GLY A 349 -5.27 -7.24 -15.90
N GLU A 350 -4.56 -6.65 -14.94
CA GLU A 350 -3.31 -5.94 -15.24
C GLU A 350 -2.25 -6.89 -15.81
N HIS A 351 -2.03 -8.07 -15.22
CA HIS A 351 -1.04 -9.04 -15.72
C HIS A 351 -1.31 -9.47 -17.17
N LYS A 352 -2.58 -9.65 -17.56
CA LYS A 352 -2.95 -10.02 -18.92
C LYS A 352 -2.58 -8.94 -19.95
N GLU A 353 -2.59 -7.67 -19.55
CA GLU A 353 -2.26 -6.55 -20.43
C GLU A 353 -0.75 -6.24 -20.49
N MET A 354 0.06 -6.95 -19.69
CA MET A 354 1.51 -6.80 -19.73
C MET A 354 2.11 -7.55 -20.92
N ASP A 355 3.16 -6.99 -21.51
CA ASP A 355 3.90 -7.61 -22.59
C ASP A 355 4.89 -8.65 -22.02
N GLY A 356 4.78 -9.90 -22.50
CA GLY A 356 5.64 -11.00 -22.09
C GLY A 356 7.11 -10.75 -22.42
N GLU A 357 7.42 -10.10 -23.53
CA GLU A 357 8.81 -9.78 -23.91
C GLU A 357 9.44 -8.78 -22.93
N VAL A 358 8.64 -7.82 -22.46
CA VAL A 358 9.08 -6.84 -21.45
C VAL A 358 9.33 -7.54 -20.11
N ILE A 359 8.45 -8.46 -19.71
CA ILE A 359 8.65 -9.25 -18.48
C ILE A 359 9.95 -10.07 -18.57
N ASP A 360 10.18 -10.76 -19.69
CA ASP A 360 11.39 -11.57 -19.87
C ASP A 360 12.66 -10.72 -19.88
N LYS A 361 12.60 -9.51 -20.46
CA LYS A 361 13.73 -8.60 -20.53
C LYS A 361 14.06 -7.95 -19.19
N GLU A 362 13.04 -7.49 -18.47
CA GLU A 362 13.19 -6.65 -17.27
C GLU A 362 13.19 -7.49 -15.98
N ILE A 363 12.29 -8.46 -15.82
CA ILE A 363 12.16 -9.23 -14.58
C ILE A 363 13.10 -10.43 -14.55
N MET A 364 13.16 -11.23 -15.62
CA MET A 364 13.85 -12.53 -15.57
C MET A 364 15.36 -12.43 -15.40
N LYS A 365 15.93 -11.24 -15.56
CA LYS A 365 17.35 -10.92 -15.34
C LYS A 365 17.60 -10.08 -14.08
N SER A 366 16.57 -9.80 -13.29
CA SER A 366 16.64 -8.95 -12.09
C SER A 366 16.65 -9.79 -10.81
N TYR A 367 16.95 -9.13 -9.69
CA TYR A 367 16.86 -9.70 -8.34
C TYR A 367 15.44 -10.12 -7.93
N LEU A 368 14.39 -9.73 -8.67
CA LEU A 368 12.99 -10.07 -8.38
C LEU A 368 12.50 -11.35 -9.09
N ARG A 369 13.36 -12.00 -9.89
CA ARG A 369 12.96 -13.13 -10.75
C ARG A 369 12.22 -14.22 -9.97
N GLU A 370 12.81 -14.72 -8.90
CA GLU A 370 12.27 -15.87 -8.16
C GLU A 370 10.94 -15.52 -7.50
N GLU A 371 10.84 -14.34 -6.90
CA GLU A 371 9.63 -13.84 -6.26
C GLU A 371 8.52 -13.54 -7.27
N TRP A 372 8.86 -13.01 -8.45
CA TRP A 372 7.90 -12.81 -9.53
C TRP A 372 7.34 -14.14 -10.02
N MET A 373 8.18 -15.15 -10.24
CA MET A 373 7.73 -16.48 -10.66
C MET A 373 6.81 -17.12 -9.61
N ALA A 374 7.18 -17.06 -8.34
CA ALA A 374 6.34 -17.55 -7.24
C ALA A 374 4.99 -16.81 -7.19
N TRP A 375 4.99 -15.50 -7.39
CA TRP A 375 3.79 -14.67 -7.45
C TRP A 375 2.90 -15.04 -8.65
N VAL A 376 3.46 -15.20 -9.86
CA VAL A 376 2.72 -15.60 -11.08
C VAL A 376 2.05 -16.95 -10.86
N LEU A 377 2.77 -17.92 -10.29
CA LEU A 377 2.22 -19.26 -10.03
C LEU A 377 1.06 -19.22 -9.05
N LEU A 378 1.18 -18.43 -7.98
CA LEU A 378 0.11 -18.23 -7.03
C LEU A 378 -1.10 -17.55 -7.68
N LEU A 379 -0.88 -16.52 -8.51
CA LEU A 379 -1.95 -15.83 -9.22
C LEU A 379 -2.72 -16.79 -10.14
N HIS A 380 -2.01 -17.67 -10.86
CA HIS A 380 -2.64 -18.69 -11.70
C HIS A 380 -3.45 -19.69 -10.87
N LEU A 381 -2.87 -20.21 -9.79
CA LEU A 381 -3.56 -21.13 -8.87
C LEU A 381 -4.86 -20.52 -8.33
N ARG A 382 -4.77 -19.30 -7.78
CA ARG A 382 -5.91 -18.57 -7.20
C ARG A 382 -6.93 -18.17 -8.27
N GLY A 383 -6.45 -17.82 -9.46
CA GLY A 383 -7.25 -17.58 -10.66
C GLY A 383 -8.08 -18.79 -11.08
N THR A 384 -7.48 -19.98 -11.09
CA THR A 384 -8.15 -21.25 -11.38
C THR A 384 -9.24 -21.55 -10.34
N ILE A 385 -8.93 -21.37 -9.04
CA ILE A 385 -9.92 -21.50 -7.96
C ILE A 385 -11.09 -20.52 -8.17
N ALA A 386 -10.78 -19.26 -8.53
CA ALA A 386 -11.78 -18.22 -8.75
C ALA A 386 -12.73 -18.56 -9.92
N LYS A 387 -12.23 -19.30 -10.92
CA LYS A 387 -12.93 -19.71 -12.14
C LYS A 387 -13.62 -21.06 -12.08
N PHE A 388 -13.42 -21.89 -11.04
CA PHE A 388 -14.04 -23.22 -11.01
C PHE A 388 -15.55 -23.14 -11.37
N PRO A 389 -16.04 -24.00 -12.28
CA PRO A 389 -17.46 -24.03 -12.64
C PRO A 389 -18.33 -24.19 -11.39
N LYS A 390 -19.57 -23.67 -11.39
CA LYS A 390 -20.48 -23.79 -10.24
C LYS A 390 -20.73 -25.26 -9.85
N GLU A 391 -20.63 -26.13 -10.84
CA GLU A 391 -20.75 -27.58 -10.81
C GLU A 391 -19.57 -28.23 -10.06
N VAL A 392 -18.34 -27.78 -10.35
CA VAL A 392 -17.10 -28.22 -9.67
C VAL A 392 -16.98 -27.61 -8.27
N LYS A 393 -17.44 -26.35 -8.10
CA LYS A 393 -17.47 -25.63 -6.80
C LYS A 393 -18.49 -26.20 -5.80
N GLY A 394 -19.21 -27.26 -6.14
CA GLY A 394 -20.26 -27.83 -5.28
C GLY A 394 -21.40 -26.84 -4.97
N ARG A 395 -21.53 -25.72 -5.70
CA ARG A 395 -22.64 -24.77 -5.47
C ARG A 395 -23.98 -25.32 -5.95
N GLY A 396 -23.94 -26.32 -6.83
CA GLY A 396 -25.08 -27.20 -7.08
C GLY A 396 -25.27 -28.15 -5.91
N SER A 397 -24.31 -29.04 -5.68
CA SER A 397 -24.47 -30.19 -4.78
C SER A 397 -24.18 -29.87 -3.30
N VAL A 398 -25.23 -29.75 -2.49
CA VAL A 398 -25.16 -29.67 -1.02
C VAL A 398 -25.35 -31.06 -0.42
N SER A 399 -24.61 -31.38 0.64
CA SER A 399 -24.80 -32.62 1.40
C SER A 399 -25.90 -32.48 2.45
N CYS A 400 -26.62 -33.57 2.68
CA CYS A 400 -27.52 -33.68 3.83
C CYS A 400 -26.72 -33.51 5.13
N ASP A 401 -27.19 -32.64 6.02
CA ASP A 401 -26.56 -32.32 7.31
C ASP A 401 -26.93 -33.36 8.40
N CYS A 402 -27.63 -34.43 8.02
CA CYS A 402 -27.82 -35.58 8.90
C CYS A 402 -26.56 -36.46 8.85
N VAL A 403 -25.96 -36.71 10.02
CA VAL A 403 -24.68 -37.41 10.17
C VAL A 403 -24.75 -38.83 9.59
N THR A 404 -25.88 -39.51 9.74
CA THR A 404 -26.11 -40.87 9.21
C THR A 404 -26.42 -40.90 7.71
N CYS A 405 -26.58 -39.73 7.08
CA CYS A 405 -26.94 -39.60 5.67
C CYS A 405 -25.77 -39.07 4.84
N THR A 406 -25.47 -39.75 3.73
CA THR A 406 -24.43 -39.37 2.78
C THR A 406 -24.98 -38.73 1.50
N LYS A 407 -26.32 -38.58 1.39
CA LYS A 407 -26.97 -38.03 0.20
C LYS A 407 -26.52 -36.60 -0.08
N ARG A 408 -26.30 -36.31 -1.36
CA ARG A 408 -26.01 -34.97 -1.89
C ARG A 408 -26.91 -34.70 -3.07
N GLY A 409 -27.20 -33.42 -3.34
CA GLY A 409 -28.06 -33.03 -4.44
C GLY A 409 -28.10 -31.53 -4.60
N LYS A 410 -28.79 -31.03 -5.62
CA LYS A 410 -28.86 -29.60 -5.87
C LYS A 410 -29.47 -28.86 -4.66
N LYS A 411 -29.09 -27.61 -4.41
CA LYS A 411 -29.76 -26.78 -3.37
C LYS A 411 -31.28 -26.72 -3.50
N THR A 412 -31.79 -26.83 -4.73
CA THR A 412 -33.22 -26.88 -5.07
C THR A 412 -33.87 -28.23 -4.76
N GLU A 413 -33.08 -29.30 -4.63
CA GLU A 413 -33.53 -30.68 -4.39
C GLU A 413 -33.52 -31.05 -2.89
N LEU A 414 -32.81 -30.29 -2.05
CA LEU A 414 -32.74 -30.51 -0.60
C LEU A 414 -33.56 -29.46 0.17
N LEU A 415 -34.11 -29.89 1.30
CA LEU A 415 -34.84 -29.04 2.23
C LEU A 415 -33.86 -28.18 3.03
N ARG A 416 -33.93 -26.87 2.85
CA ARG A 416 -33.18 -25.90 3.66
C ARG A 416 -33.81 -25.74 5.05
N CYS A 417 -33.00 -25.68 6.09
CA CYS A 417 -33.51 -25.40 7.44
C CYS A 417 -34.15 -24.02 7.49
N ALA A 418 -35.45 -23.93 7.80
CA ALA A 418 -36.22 -22.68 7.80
C ALA A 418 -35.78 -21.67 8.87
N GLY A 419 -35.11 -22.12 9.94
CA GLY A 419 -34.63 -21.24 11.01
C GLY A 419 -33.33 -20.55 10.65
N CYS A 420 -32.23 -21.30 10.55
CA CYS A 420 -30.91 -20.72 10.31
C CYS A 420 -30.60 -20.46 8.84
N LEU A 421 -31.30 -21.11 7.91
CA LEU A 421 -31.04 -21.01 6.47
C LEU A 421 -29.61 -21.45 6.05
N TYR A 422 -28.83 -22.10 6.92
CA TYR A 422 -27.44 -22.49 6.63
C TYR A 422 -27.26 -23.96 6.21
N VAL A 423 -28.11 -24.88 6.68
CA VAL A 423 -27.96 -26.33 6.46
C VAL A 423 -29.09 -26.90 5.60
N TYR A 424 -28.83 -28.05 4.97
CA TYR A 424 -29.72 -28.72 4.02
C TYR A 424 -29.98 -30.18 4.44
N TYR A 425 -31.17 -30.69 4.16
CA TYR A 425 -31.60 -32.05 4.46
C TYR A 425 -32.26 -32.70 3.25
N CYS A 426 -31.99 -33.97 2.97
CA CYS A 426 -32.66 -34.66 1.85
C CYS A 426 -34.13 -35.01 2.14
N SER A 427 -34.56 -34.97 3.41
CA SER A 427 -35.92 -35.30 3.82
C SER A 427 -36.26 -34.70 5.20
N LYS A 428 -37.57 -34.62 5.51
CA LYS A 428 -38.05 -34.22 6.85
C LYS A 428 -37.59 -35.21 7.93
N THR A 429 -37.40 -36.49 7.58
CA THR A 429 -36.88 -37.51 8.50
C THR A 429 -35.45 -37.18 8.91
N CYS A 430 -34.56 -36.90 7.94
CA CYS A 430 -33.18 -36.49 8.23
C CYS A 430 -33.11 -35.17 9.00
N GLN A 431 -34.03 -34.23 8.75
CA GLN A 431 -34.12 -33.00 9.53
C GLN A 431 -34.50 -33.28 11.00
N LYS A 432 -35.50 -34.13 11.25
CA LYS A 432 -35.92 -34.52 12.62
C LYS A 432 -34.80 -35.25 13.36
N GLU A 433 -34.10 -36.13 12.68
CA GLU A 433 -32.96 -36.88 13.23
C GLU A 433 -31.78 -35.97 13.59
N ALA A 434 -31.45 -35.00 12.73
CA ALA A 434 -30.38 -34.05 12.99
C ALA A 434 -30.74 -32.96 14.02
N TRP A 435 -32.03 -32.72 14.27
CA TRP A 435 -32.52 -31.61 15.08
C TRP A 435 -31.95 -31.53 16.51
N PRO A 436 -31.83 -32.62 17.29
CA PRO A 436 -31.27 -32.57 18.64
C PRO A 436 -29.85 -31.99 18.68
N ILE A 437 -29.07 -32.20 17.62
CA ILE A 437 -27.69 -31.69 17.48
C ILE A 437 -27.72 -30.29 16.87
N HIS A 438 -28.54 -30.05 15.84
CA HIS A 438 -28.57 -28.79 15.11
C HIS A 438 -29.22 -27.63 15.89
N ARG A 439 -30.21 -27.89 16.76
CA ARG A 439 -31.06 -26.87 17.41
C ARG A 439 -30.29 -25.73 18.06
N LYS A 440 -29.19 -26.04 18.77
CA LYS A 440 -28.36 -25.02 19.44
C LYS A 440 -27.69 -24.09 18.43
N MET A 441 -26.96 -24.66 17.47
CA MET A 441 -26.33 -23.92 16.38
C MET A 441 -27.35 -23.11 15.58
N CYS A 442 -28.54 -23.67 15.34
CA CYS A 442 -29.63 -23.01 14.64
C CYS A 442 -30.05 -21.68 15.29
N LYS A 443 -30.17 -21.67 16.63
CA LYS A 443 -30.54 -20.48 17.40
C LYS A 443 -29.43 -19.43 17.40
N LEU A 444 -28.17 -19.87 17.58
CA LEU A 444 -27.00 -18.98 17.56
C LEU A 444 -26.84 -18.25 16.22
N LYS A 445 -27.11 -18.94 15.11
CA LYS A 445 -27.12 -18.34 13.77
C LYS A 445 -28.28 -17.36 13.55
N GLN A 446 -29.43 -17.59 14.18
CA GLN A 446 -30.57 -16.67 14.10
C GLN A 446 -30.37 -15.40 14.94
N SER A 447 -29.62 -15.48 16.03
CA SER A 447 -29.32 -14.33 16.89
C SER A 447 -28.14 -13.50 16.39
N SER A 448 -27.41 -13.95 15.36
CA SER A 448 -26.37 -13.14 14.74
C SER A 448 -27.03 -11.94 14.02
N PRO A 449 -26.59 -10.69 14.28
CA PRO A 449 -27.12 -9.51 13.60
C PRO A 449 -26.84 -9.65 12.10
N THR A 450 -27.85 -10.01 11.31
CA THR A 450 -27.66 -10.29 9.88
C THR A 450 -27.85 -9.03 9.02
N THR A 451 -28.11 -7.86 9.61
CA THR A 451 -28.60 -6.68 8.85
C THR A 451 -28.34 -5.37 9.60
N GLY A 452 -27.10 -4.85 9.54
CA GLY A 452 -26.83 -3.47 10.00
C GLY A 452 -25.38 -3.11 10.25
N GLY A 453 -24.49 -4.08 10.48
CA GLY A 453 -23.04 -3.85 10.55
C GLY A 453 -22.41 -3.95 9.16
N SER A 454 -21.47 -3.06 8.84
CA SER A 454 -20.63 -3.19 7.64
C SER A 454 -19.91 -4.54 7.70
N MET A 455 -20.21 -5.46 6.76
CA MET A 455 -19.50 -6.73 6.69
C MET A 455 -18.04 -6.48 6.31
N MET A 456 -17.12 -7.09 7.06
CA MET A 456 -15.67 -6.98 6.83
C MET A 456 -15.24 -7.44 5.43
N PHE A 457 -16.02 -8.32 4.79
CA PHE A 457 -15.77 -8.80 3.43
C PHE A 457 -17.07 -8.80 2.62
N SER A 458 -16.95 -8.70 1.30
CA SER A 458 -18.06 -9.02 0.40
C SER A 458 -18.44 -10.49 0.49
N ASP A 459 -19.69 -10.85 0.18
CA ASP A 459 -20.12 -12.25 0.11
C ASP A 459 -19.28 -13.07 -0.88
N GLN A 460 -18.82 -12.43 -1.97
CA GLN A 460 -17.97 -13.08 -2.98
C GLN A 460 -16.59 -13.41 -2.42
N ASP A 461 -15.98 -12.49 -1.66
CA ASP A 461 -14.68 -12.71 -1.03
C ASP A 461 -14.78 -13.73 0.11
N ALA A 462 -15.81 -13.64 0.96
CA ALA A 462 -16.06 -14.62 2.02
C ALA A 462 -16.24 -16.04 1.45
N GLN A 463 -16.85 -16.15 0.28
CA GLN A 463 -16.99 -17.42 -0.42
C GLN A 463 -15.68 -17.90 -1.03
N PHE A 464 -14.96 -17.02 -1.71
CA PHE A 464 -13.67 -17.35 -2.31
C PHE A 464 -12.63 -17.78 -1.26
N LEU A 465 -12.61 -17.14 -0.09
CA LEU A 465 -11.79 -17.55 1.05
C LEU A 465 -12.02 -19.04 1.42
N ARG A 466 -13.29 -19.47 1.49
CA ARG A 466 -13.61 -20.89 1.77
C ARG A 466 -13.15 -21.82 0.65
N GLU A 467 -13.27 -21.39 -0.61
CA GLU A 467 -12.80 -22.14 -1.78
C GLU A 467 -11.28 -22.31 -1.72
N VAL A 468 -10.53 -21.24 -1.46
CA VAL A 468 -9.06 -21.26 -1.31
C VAL A 468 -8.62 -22.20 -0.18
N ILE A 469 -9.18 -22.03 1.02
CA ILE A 469 -8.82 -22.84 2.20
C ILE A 469 -9.07 -24.33 1.94
N GLY A 470 -10.24 -24.65 1.39
CA GLY A 470 -10.61 -26.04 1.09
C GLY A 470 -9.74 -26.67 0.01
N THR A 471 -9.45 -25.93 -1.07
CA THR A 471 -8.60 -26.41 -2.16
C THR A 471 -7.14 -26.57 -1.71
N ASP A 472 -6.59 -25.62 -0.96
CA ASP A 472 -5.21 -25.71 -0.48
C ASP A 472 -5.03 -26.88 0.49
N ALA A 473 -6.00 -27.15 1.37
CA ALA A 473 -5.96 -28.34 2.22
C ALA A 473 -5.89 -29.64 1.41
N GLN A 474 -6.57 -29.70 0.27
CA GLN A 474 -6.49 -30.84 -0.65
C GLN A 474 -5.15 -30.91 -1.38
N ILE A 475 -4.63 -29.78 -1.85
CA ILE A 475 -3.31 -29.69 -2.49
C ILE A 475 -2.20 -30.15 -1.52
N HIS A 476 -2.28 -29.72 -0.26
CA HIS A 476 -1.33 -30.07 0.78
C HIS A 476 -1.54 -31.48 1.36
N HIS A 477 -2.56 -32.23 0.94
CA HIS A 477 -2.97 -33.49 1.57
C HIS A 477 -1.82 -34.49 1.73
N SER A 478 -1.00 -34.69 0.69
CA SER A 478 0.17 -35.59 0.74
C SER A 478 1.21 -35.15 1.78
N HIS A 479 1.50 -33.85 1.86
CA HIS A 479 2.40 -33.28 2.87
C HIS A 479 1.81 -33.42 4.28
N LEU A 480 0.52 -33.11 4.44
CA LEU A 480 -0.22 -33.24 5.69
C LEU A 480 -0.22 -34.68 6.22
N GLN A 481 -0.34 -35.69 5.35
CA GLN A 481 -0.22 -37.10 5.72
C GLN A 481 1.18 -37.46 6.24
N LYS A 482 2.24 -36.98 5.58
CA LYS A 482 3.62 -37.17 6.07
C LYS A 482 3.82 -36.49 7.43
N LEU A 483 3.29 -35.27 7.58
CA LEU A 483 3.36 -34.52 8.82
C LEU A 483 2.62 -35.20 9.97
N ALA A 484 1.44 -35.78 9.70
CA ALA A 484 0.66 -36.55 10.67
C ALA A 484 1.45 -37.77 11.16
N LYS A 485 2.00 -38.57 10.24
CA LYS A 485 2.84 -39.74 10.60
C LYS A 485 4.05 -39.35 11.45
N ARG A 486 4.70 -38.23 11.12
CA ARG A 486 5.91 -37.75 11.81
C ARG A 486 5.62 -37.18 13.20
N LYS A 487 4.60 -36.33 13.34
CA LYS A 487 4.33 -35.58 14.59
C LYS A 487 3.28 -36.22 15.49
N PHE A 488 2.41 -37.06 14.92
CA PHE A 488 1.28 -37.68 15.62
C PHE A 488 1.19 -39.18 15.26
N PRO A 489 2.26 -39.99 15.43
CA PRO A 489 2.30 -41.38 14.97
C PRO A 489 1.21 -42.28 15.59
N ASN A 490 0.76 -41.94 16.80
CA ASN A 490 -0.22 -42.73 17.56
C ASN A 490 -1.63 -42.10 17.57
N GLU A 491 -1.84 -40.95 16.92
CA GLU A 491 -3.17 -40.32 16.88
C GLU A 491 -3.87 -40.69 15.56
N PRO A 492 -5.13 -41.17 15.62
CA PRO A 492 -5.94 -41.34 14.43
C PRO A 492 -6.07 -40.03 13.65
N VAL A 493 -5.82 -40.08 12.34
CA VAL A 493 -5.78 -38.89 11.46
C VAL A 493 -7.10 -38.11 11.46
N GLU A 494 -8.23 -38.78 11.71
CA GLU A 494 -9.54 -38.16 11.85
C GLU A 494 -9.66 -37.19 13.03
N ASN A 495 -8.76 -37.29 14.02
CA ASN A 495 -8.70 -36.39 15.17
C ASN A 495 -7.77 -35.19 14.92
N LEU A 496 -7.14 -35.09 13.74
CA LEU A 496 -6.20 -34.03 13.43
C LEU A 496 -6.90 -32.87 12.72
N ILE A 497 -6.67 -31.67 13.25
CA ILE A 497 -7.03 -30.39 12.67
C ILE A 497 -5.95 -29.98 11.67
N ILE A 498 -6.37 -29.59 10.48
CA ILE A 498 -5.48 -29.00 9.47
C ILE A 498 -5.34 -27.51 9.79
N CYS A 499 -4.13 -27.03 10.01
CA CYS A 499 -3.86 -25.62 10.22
C CYS A 499 -3.06 -25.08 9.02
N ILE A 500 -3.59 -24.06 8.34
CA ILE A 500 -2.91 -23.41 7.20
C ILE A 500 -2.66 -21.94 7.53
N ASP A 501 -1.40 -21.53 7.57
CA ASP A 501 -0.98 -20.16 7.85
C ASP A 501 -0.51 -19.44 6.58
N TYR A 502 -1.35 -18.54 6.06
CA TYR A 502 -1.10 -17.71 4.88
C TYR A 502 -0.28 -16.45 5.18
N THR A 503 0.14 -16.22 6.43
CA THR A 503 0.92 -15.02 6.76
C THR A 503 2.41 -15.18 6.51
N ASN A 504 2.89 -16.38 6.15
CA ASN A 504 4.31 -16.63 5.90
C ASN A 504 4.70 -16.27 4.46
N PRO A 505 5.51 -15.22 4.22
CA PRO A 505 5.91 -14.79 2.87
C PRO A 505 6.82 -15.79 2.14
N ILE A 506 7.42 -16.76 2.84
CA ILE A 506 8.22 -17.81 2.22
C ILE A 506 7.32 -18.87 1.56
N TYR A 507 6.14 -19.11 2.14
CA TYR A 507 5.20 -20.13 1.67
C TYR A 507 3.83 -19.49 1.40
N PRO A 508 3.68 -18.75 0.29
CA PRO A 508 2.48 -17.95 0.06
C PRO A 508 1.23 -18.78 -0.25
N ALA A 509 1.38 -20.07 -0.56
CA ALA A 509 0.28 -21.05 -0.62
C ALA A 509 -0.13 -21.59 0.76
N GLY A 510 0.44 -21.06 1.84
CA GLY A 510 0.14 -21.40 3.23
C GLY A 510 1.13 -22.40 3.83
N THR A 511 1.60 -22.12 5.05
CA THR A 511 2.40 -23.06 5.86
C THR A 511 1.48 -24.01 6.61
N CYS A 512 1.70 -25.32 6.46
CA CYS A 512 0.86 -26.33 7.09
C CYS A 512 1.36 -26.75 8.48
N SER A 513 0.43 -26.91 9.42
CA SER A 513 0.66 -27.56 10.71
C SER A 513 -0.56 -28.37 11.15
N LEU A 514 -0.43 -29.16 12.21
CA LEU A 514 -1.48 -30.04 12.71
C LEU A 514 -1.69 -29.82 14.21
N LYS A 515 -2.96 -29.82 14.63
CA LYS A 515 -3.38 -29.80 16.04
C LYS A 515 -4.30 -30.99 16.31
N ASN A 516 -4.46 -31.36 17.58
CA ASN A 516 -5.36 -32.45 17.98
C ASN A 516 -6.72 -31.89 18.41
N ILE A 517 -7.81 -32.35 17.80
CA ILE A 517 -9.18 -31.88 18.10
C ILE A 517 -9.58 -32.13 19.55
N LYS A 518 -9.04 -33.16 20.20
CA LYS A 518 -9.36 -33.50 21.60
C LYS A 518 -8.85 -32.43 22.58
N THR A 519 -7.69 -31.86 22.30
CA THR A 519 -7.05 -30.83 23.16
C THR A 519 -7.22 -29.41 22.63
N TYR A 520 -7.72 -29.24 21.41
CA TYR A 520 -7.89 -27.92 20.80
C TYR A 520 -8.88 -27.05 21.59
N VAL A 521 -8.50 -25.79 21.76
CA VAL A 521 -9.33 -24.74 22.34
C VAL A 521 -9.22 -23.54 21.40
N PHE A 522 -10.35 -22.89 21.13
CA PHE A 522 -10.32 -21.67 20.32
C PHE A 522 -9.55 -20.57 21.05
N PRO A 523 -8.81 -19.73 20.30
CA PRO A 523 -8.32 -18.48 20.85
C PRO A 523 -9.48 -17.64 21.42
N PRO A 524 -9.23 -16.82 22.46
CA PRO A 524 -10.23 -15.91 23.00
C PRO A 524 -10.84 -15.03 21.89
N VAL A 525 -12.16 -14.88 21.90
CA VAL A 525 -12.86 -13.96 20.98
C VAL A 525 -12.53 -12.53 21.40
N SER A 526 -12.23 -11.67 20.42
CA SER A 526 -11.97 -10.26 20.69
C SER A 526 -13.19 -9.58 21.32
N ASP A 527 -12.95 -8.79 22.37
CA ASP A 527 -13.98 -7.94 23.00
C ASP A 527 -14.58 -6.91 22.03
N ARG A 528 -13.92 -6.63 20.90
CA ARG A 528 -14.41 -5.74 19.85
C ARG A 528 -15.37 -6.41 18.86
N ALA A 529 -15.61 -7.71 18.99
CA ALA A 529 -16.59 -8.39 18.14
C ALA A 529 -18.01 -7.87 18.47
N MET A 530 -18.88 -7.82 17.46
CA MET A 530 -20.24 -7.29 17.61
C MET A 530 -21.09 -8.10 18.61
N ASP A 531 -20.79 -9.39 18.79
CA ASP A 531 -21.42 -10.27 19.77
C ASP A 531 -20.42 -11.38 20.20
N PRO A 532 -19.45 -11.06 21.09
CA PRO A 532 -18.37 -11.98 21.44
C PRO A 532 -18.89 -13.28 22.07
N ALA A 533 -19.97 -13.17 22.87
CA ALA A 533 -20.60 -14.29 23.55
C ALA A 533 -21.24 -15.29 22.56
N ASN A 534 -21.98 -14.80 21.56
CA ASN A 534 -22.53 -15.66 20.52
C ASN A 534 -21.44 -16.28 19.64
N VAL A 535 -20.39 -15.52 19.30
CA VAL A 535 -19.25 -16.07 18.54
C VAL A 535 -18.57 -17.19 19.33
N GLN A 536 -18.34 -17.01 20.63
CA GLN A 536 -17.77 -18.06 21.49
C GLN A 536 -18.70 -19.27 21.56
N ALA A 537 -20.00 -19.07 21.74
CA ALA A 537 -20.97 -20.17 21.77
C ALA A 537 -21.04 -20.93 20.43
N GLN A 538 -20.92 -20.23 19.29
CA GLN A 538 -20.83 -20.87 17.97
C GLN A 538 -19.56 -21.71 17.84
N ASN A 539 -18.42 -21.19 18.31
CA ASN A 539 -17.16 -21.93 18.35
C ASN A 539 -17.30 -23.21 19.19
N ASP A 540 -17.86 -23.11 20.40
CA ASP A 540 -18.05 -24.24 21.31
C ASP A 540 -18.97 -25.33 20.74
N GLU A 541 -20.04 -24.95 20.05
CA GLU A 541 -20.93 -25.92 19.40
C GLU A 541 -20.27 -26.56 18.17
N MET A 542 -19.50 -25.79 17.40
CA MET A 542 -18.77 -26.31 16.23
C MET A 542 -17.75 -27.38 16.63
N ILE A 543 -16.93 -27.14 17.66
CA ILE A 543 -15.95 -28.14 18.12
C ILE A 543 -16.61 -29.37 18.72
N LYS A 544 -17.75 -29.22 19.42
CA LYS A 544 -18.54 -30.37 19.91
C LYS A 544 -19.04 -31.24 18.77
N MET A 545 -19.49 -30.65 17.65
CA MET A 545 -19.94 -31.40 16.48
C MET A 545 -18.82 -32.24 15.87
N VAL A 546 -17.63 -31.67 15.69
CA VAL A 546 -16.46 -32.38 15.16
C VAL A 546 -16.00 -33.49 16.11
N ARG A 547 -15.88 -33.20 17.41
CA ARG A 547 -15.47 -34.19 18.44
C ARG A 547 -16.40 -35.39 18.53
N ARG A 548 -17.71 -35.19 18.32
CA ARG A 548 -18.70 -36.27 18.34
C ARG A 548 -18.60 -37.18 17.11
N ASN A 549 -18.19 -36.62 15.96
CA ASN A 549 -18.16 -37.33 14.68
C ASN A 549 -16.86 -37.03 13.92
N PRO A 550 -15.68 -37.36 14.46
CA PRO A 550 -14.39 -37.00 13.86
C PRO A 550 -14.21 -37.62 12.48
N ARG A 551 -14.83 -38.78 12.21
CA ARG A 551 -14.75 -39.44 10.91
C ARG A 551 -15.53 -38.75 9.79
N GLU A 552 -16.47 -37.88 10.14
CA GLU A 552 -17.37 -37.24 9.18
C GLU A 552 -16.89 -35.85 8.74
N TYR A 553 -16.22 -35.13 9.63
CA TYR A 553 -15.85 -33.74 9.42
C TYR A 553 -14.34 -33.56 9.36
N THR A 554 -13.86 -32.81 8.36
CA THR A 554 -12.55 -32.16 8.44
C THR A 554 -12.72 -30.81 9.10
N PHE A 555 -11.85 -30.52 10.06
CA PHE A 555 -11.75 -29.21 10.67
C PHE A 555 -10.46 -28.53 10.19
N ILE A 556 -10.60 -27.35 9.61
CA ILE A 556 -9.50 -26.56 9.05
C ILE A 556 -9.46 -25.20 9.77
N GLU A 557 -8.33 -24.88 10.38
CA GLU A 557 -8.01 -23.56 10.92
C GLU A 557 -7.12 -22.84 9.91
N ALA A 558 -7.61 -21.74 9.35
CA ALA A 558 -6.86 -20.91 8.41
C ALA A 558 -6.52 -19.57 9.04
N THR A 559 -5.26 -19.14 8.90
CA THR A 559 -4.81 -17.82 9.34
C THR A 559 -4.36 -16.99 8.15
N PHE A 560 -4.84 -15.75 8.05
CA PHE A 560 -4.49 -14.82 6.98
C PHE A 560 -4.54 -13.38 7.50
N VAL A 561 -4.08 -12.41 6.70
CA VAL A 561 -4.08 -11.00 7.08
C VAL A 561 -5.22 -10.23 6.40
N TYR A 562 -5.73 -9.23 7.11
CA TYR A 562 -6.56 -8.16 6.56
C TYR A 562 -6.02 -6.83 7.08
N GLY A 563 -5.27 -6.13 6.23
CA GLY A 563 -4.45 -5.02 6.68
C GLY A 563 -3.47 -5.47 7.77
N GLN A 564 -3.40 -4.70 8.86
CA GLN A 564 -2.54 -4.99 10.00
C GLN A 564 -3.06 -6.15 10.88
N GLN A 565 -4.28 -6.64 10.65
CA GLN A 565 -4.90 -7.64 11.50
C GLN A 565 -4.62 -9.05 11.00
N ARG A 566 -4.13 -9.91 11.89
CA ARG A 566 -4.09 -11.37 11.69
C ARG A 566 -5.45 -11.96 12.08
N LEU A 567 -6.10 -12.60 11.12
CA LEU A 567 -7.41 -13.22 11.30
C LEU A 567 -7.29 -14.73 11.25
N THR A 568 -8.05 -15.40 12.12
CA THR A 568 -8.22 -16.85 12.08
C THR A 568 -9.66 -17.18 11.69
N ARG A 569 -9.82 -18.06 10.70
CA ARG A 569 -11.10 -18.59 10.27
C ARG A 569 -11.10 -20.10 10.38
N ASN A 570 -12.16 -20.62 10.96
CA ASN A 570 -12.36 -22.05 11.13
C ASN A 570 -13.42 -22.52 10.14
N LEU A 571 -13.10 -23.59 9.42
CA LEU A 571 -13.95 -24.21 8.43
C LEU A 571 -14.17 -25.67 8.80
N MET A 572 -15.43 -26.08 8.76
CA MET A 572 -15.83 -27.47 8.87
C MET A 572 -16.33 -27.96 7.51
N THR A 573 -15.68 -28.98 6.94
CA THR A 573 -16.08 -29.57 5.65
C THR A 573 -16.48 -31.02 5.82
N ARG A 574 -17.42 -31.48 4.99
CA ARG A 574 -17.85 -32.89 4.90
C ARG A 574 -17.78 -33.34 3.43
N PRO A 575 -17.21 -34.51 3.10
CA PRO A 575 -16.74 -35.57 4.00
C PRO A 575 -15.37 -35.26 4.61
N ASN A 576 -14.93 -36.06 5.60
CA ASN A 576 -13.59 -35.90 6.15
C ASN A 576 -12.54 -36.30 5.09
N MET A 577 -11.71 -35.35 4.67
CA MET A 577 -10.66 -35.55 3.67
C MET A 577 -9.56 -36.54 4.09
N TRP A 578 -9.34 -36.73 5.40
CA TRP A 578 -8.35 -37.69 5.88
C TRP A 578 -8.72 -39.14 5.59
N ILE A 579 -10.02 -39.43 5.45
CA ILE A 579 -10.58 -40.79 5.39
C ILE A 579 -11.29 -41.04 4.06
N SER A 580 -11.93 -40.00 3.51
CA SER A 580 -12.54 -40.08 2.20
C SER A 580 -11.44 -40.32 1.17
N PRO A 581 -11.60 -41.28 0.23
CA PRO A 581 -10.75 -41.33 -0.96
C PRO A 581 -10.91 -39.96 -1.61
N ALA A 582 -9.86 -39.15 -1.60
CA ALA A 582 -9.90 -37.86 -2.26
C ALA A 582 -10.39 -38.11 -3.69
N ALA A 583 -11.35 -37.33 -4.17
CA ALA A 583 -11.41 -37.09 -5.61
C ALA A 583 -10.04 -36.51 -5.92
N LYS A 584 -9.13 -37.34 -6.43
CA LYS A 584 -7.75 -36.93 -6.75
C LYS A 584 -7.90 -35.65 -7.57
N MET A 585 -7.56 -34.49 -7.01
CA MET A 585 -7.30 -33.34 -7.86
C MET A 585 -6.20 -33.80 -8.82
N ALA A 586 -6.39 -33.54 -10.11
CA ALA A 586 -5.51 -34.03 -11.16
C ALA A 586 -4.03 -33.83 -10.76
N SER A 587 -3.17 -34.80 -11.06
CA SER A 587 -1.74 -34.79 -10.72
C SER A 587 -1.00 -33.52 -11.16
N ALA A 588 -1.58 -32.76 -12.10
CA ALA A 588 -1.13 -31.44 -12.54
C ALA A 588 -1.14 -30.34 -11.45
N LEU A 589 -1.78 -30.56 -10.29
CA LEU A 589 -1.82 -29.61 -9.16
C LEU A 589 -1.03 -30.10 -7.93
N ASP A 590 -0.32 -31.22 -8.05
CA ASP A 590 0.44 -31.81 -6.96
C ASP A 590 1.71 -30.98 -6.70
N TRP A 591 1.67 -30.14 -5.65
CA TRP A 591 2.78 -29.29 -5.20
C TRP A 591 4.01 -30.07 -4.70
N GLN A 592 4.01 -31.40 -4.80
CA GLN A 592 5.13 -32.28 -4.43
C GLN A 592 6.48 -31.92 -5.07
N LYS A 593 6.52 -31.10 -6.12
CA LYS A 593 7.75 -30.58 -6.73
C LYS A 593 8.24 -29.23 -6.17
N ASN A 594 7.48 -28.57 -5.30
CA ASN A 594 7.86 -27.29 -4.69
C ASN A 594 8.19 -27.50 -3.21
N LYS A 595 9.39 -27.09 -2.84
CA LYS A 595 9.98 -27.34 -1.52
C LYS A 595 9.21 -26.63 -0.42
N CYS A 596 8.27 -27.36 0.18
CA CYS A 596 7.65 -27.01 1.45
C CYS A 596 8.34 -27.80 2.57
N GLU A 597 9.66 -27.64 2.74
CA GLU A 597 10.34 -28.07 3.96
C GLU A 597 11.35 -27.03 4.43
N ASN A 598 11.26 -26.75 5.74
CA ASN A 598 12.36 -26.21 6.52
C ASN A 598 13.58 -27.10 6.29
N GLN A 599 14.65 -26.50 5.75
CA GLN A 599 16.00 -27.07 5.63
C GLN A 599 16.09 -28.32 4.73
N ASP A 600 16.35 -28.11 3.43
CA ASP A 600 17.43 -28.77 2.65
C ASP A 600 17.33 -28.41 1.14
N GLU A 601 18.16 -27.41 0.76
CA GLU A 601 18.48 -26.82 -0.56
C GLU A 601 17.31 -26.49 -1.53
N PRO A 602 17.49 -25.90 -2.73
CA PRO A 602 16.45 -25.72 -3.76
C PRO A 602 16.68 -26.62 -5.00
N SER A 603 15.61 -27.15 -5.64
CA SER A 603 15.75 -27.91 -6.90
C SER A 603 14.60 -27.62 -7.85
N VAL A 604 14.91 -26.91 -8.94
CA VAL A 604 14.50 -26.96 -10.38
C VAL A 604 13.04 -27.31 -10.79
N GLY A 605 12.12 -27.73 -9.91
CA GLY A 605 10.78 -28.25 -10.27
C GLY A 605 9.75 -27.23 -10.76
N LEU A 606 10.04 -25.93 -10.63
CA LEU A 606 9.10 -24.83 -10.92
C LEU A 606 8.85 -24.63 -12.42
N LEU A 607 9.86 -24.89 -13.26
CA LEU A 607 9.80 -24.70 -14.72
C LEU A 607 9.02 -25.83 -15.41
N GLU A 608 9.19 -27.07 -14.95
CA GLU A 608 8.44 -28.23 -15.48
C GLU A 608 6.95 -28.14 -15.15
N PHE A 609 6.58 -27.53 -14.01
CA PHE A 609 5.20 -27.30 -13.62
C PHE A 609 4.48 -26.31 -14.55
N LEU A 610 5.16 -25.24 -14.99
CA LEU A 610 4.61 -24.26 -15.93
C LEU A 610 4.30 -24.88 -17.30
N LEU A 611 5.13 -25.80 -17.79
CA LEU A 611 4.88 -26.53 -19.06
C LEU A 611 3.71 -27.52 -18.98
N ALA A 612 3.46 -28.11 -17.80
CA ALA A 612 2.36 -29.05 -17.60
C ALA A 612 0.99 -28.36 -17.43
N VAL A 613 0.96 -27.17 -16.84
CA VAL A 613 -0.29 -26.41 -16.63
C VAL A 613 -0.75 -25.73 -17.92
N THR A 614 0.16 -25.20 -18.74
CA THR A 614 -0.19 -24.55 -20.03
C THR A 614 -0.71 -25.53 -21.07
N THR A 615 -0.25 -26.78 -21.07
CA THR A 615 -0.69 -27.82 -22.01
C THR A 615 -2.04 -28.44 -21.65
N SER A 616 -2.54 -28.26 -20.42
CA SER A 616 -3.84 -28.81 -19.97
C SER A 616 -5.02 -27.85 -20.15
N ALA A 617 -4.78 -26.60 -20.56
CA ALA A 617 -5.82 -25.58 -20.70
C ALA A 617 -6.51 -25.55 -22.07
N ASP A 618 -6.09 -26.39 -23.03
CA ASP A 618 -6.65 -26.51 -24.39
C ASP A 618 -7.32 -27.88 -24.66
N LEU A 619 -7.89 -28.54 -23.64
CA LEU A 619 -8.74 -29.74 -23.79
C LEU A 619 -10.08 -29.60 -23.08
#